data_AF-A0AAN8JF00-F1
#
_entry.id   AF-A0AAN8JF00-F1
#
_cell.length_a   1.000
_cell.length_b   1.000
_cell.length_c   1.000
_cell.angle_alpha   90.00
_cell.angle_beta   90.00
_cell.angle_gamma   90.00
#
_symmetry.space_group_name_H-M   'P 1'
#
loop_
_entity.id
_entity.type
_entity.pdbx_description
1 polymer ?
#
loop_
_entity_poly.entity_id
_entity_poly.type
_entity_poly.pdbx_seq_one_letter_code
_entity_poly.pdbx_strand_id
1 'polypeptide(L)'
;MGCGASICHVINKPKTKSDTRKDKTGIYRKLDKKTKKILKGYLDVDLPSTDKIVRIFTSSTFTDTEHERNYLMENTYPRLKEFCKNRGYEFQIVDMRWGVREEAVDDHMTTALCLKEIDLCNKLSTGPSFVTFLSHKYGCRDFPREIDAKEYELLLSKIKLEERKNLLNKWFIRDDNSVPPTYVLQPISSHLPDFILPDVDKKKQAKDTWDGERENMREALAASAKQNLKKSAARKYLRSVTEAEIDRGILNGSQRAFWFDRQIQNIDIKKPGDILKRFQECDGSKKYLEESRTLLKNLRNKTLKGKLQKGNIRVYQITWAEHGKMKISCVCLF
;
A
#
# COMPACT_ATOMS: atom_id res chain seq x y z
N MET A 1 -40.00 -10.04 -47.92
CA MET A 1 -39.21 -9.07 -48.70
C MET A 1 -38.44 -8.21 -47.72
N GLY A 2 -37.13 -8.05 -47.90
CA GLY A 2 -36.34 -7.03 -47.19
C GLY A 2 -35.50 -7.52 -46.00
N CYS A 3 -34.29 -7.98 -46.27
CA CYS A 3 -33.17 -8.08 -45.32
C CYS A 3 -32.73 -6.68 -44.83
N GLY A 4 -32.23 -6.59 -43.59
CA GLY A 4 -31.45 -5.45 -43.09
C GLY A 4 -30.45 -5.93 -42.05
N ALA A 5 -29.24 -6.28 -42.51
CA ALA A 5 -28.18 -6.93 -41.74
C ALA A 5 -27.28 -5.93 -40.99
N SER A 6 -26.70 -6.43 -39.89
CA SER A 6 -25.64 -5.86 -39.06
C SER A 6 -24.51 -5.19 -39.84
N ILE A 7 -24.18 -3.95 -39.45
CA ILE A 7 -22.91 -3.31 -39.80
C ILE A 7 -21.87 -3.74 -38.74
N CYS A 8 -21.24 -4.88 -38.97
CA CYS A 8 -19.94 -5.18 -38.36
C CYS A 8 -18.87 -4.39 -39.13
N HIS A 9 -18.18 -3.46 -38.48
CA HIS A 9 -16.99 -2.83 -39.02
C HIS A 9 -15.90 -3.89 -39.21
N VAL A 10 -15.78 -4.40 -40.44
CA VAL A 10 -14.65 -5.23 -40.87
C VAL A 10 -13.44 -4.32 -40.98
N ILE A 11 -12.56 -4.37 -39.98
CA ILE A 11 -11.21 -3.82 -40.10
C ILE A 11 -10.49 -4.67 -41.15
N ASN A 12 -10.37 -4.14 -42.37
CA ASN A 12 -9.63 -4.76 -43.45
C ASN A 12 -8.17 -4.98 -43.02
N LYS A 13 -7.75 -6.25 -42.90
CA LYS A 13 -6.33 -6.60 -42.79
C LYS A 13 -5.61 -6.11 -44.04
N PRO A 14 -4.52 -5.33 -43.93
CA PRO A 14 -3.79 -4.87 -45.09
C PRO A 14 -3.17 -6.08 -45.81
N LYS A 15 -3.45 -6.19 -47.12
CA LYS A 15 -2.78 -7.14 -48.02
C LYS A 15 -1.29 -6.85 -48.00
N THR A 16 -0.49 -7.79 -47.49
CA THR A 16 0.97 -7.70 -47.44
C THR A 16 1.55 -7.86 -48.84
N LYS A 17 1.82 -6.74 -49.53
CA LYS A 17 2.86 -6.72 -50.57
C LYS A 17 4.20 -6.90 -49.86
N SER A 18 4.97 -7.91 -50.28
CA SER A 18 6.32 -8.14 -49.78
C SER A 18 7.23 -6.99 -50.23
N ASP A 19 7.39 -5.97 -49.38
CA ASP A 19 8.35 -4.89 -49.61
C ASP A 19 9.77 -5.42 -49.38
N THR A 20 10.39 -5.93 -50.44
CA THR A 20 11.77 -6.43 -50.44
C THR A 20 12.75 -5.28 -50.66
N ARG A 21 12.78 -4.30 -49.76
CA ARG A 21 13.96 -3.43 -49.63
C ARG A 21 15.04 -4.23 -48.92
N LYS A 22 16.05 -4.67 -49.67
CA LYS A 22 17.22 -5.38 -49.15
C LYS A 22 17.91 -4.48 -48.11
N ASP A 23 17.86 -4.90 -46.86
CA ASP A 23 18.66 -4.36 -45.75
C ASP A 23 20.15 -4.44 -46.11
N LYS A 24 20.74 -3.31 -46.50
CA LYS A 24 22.15 -3.20 -46.90
C LYS A 24 23.12 -3.23 -45.70
N THR A 25 22.63 -3.06 -44.47
CA THR A 25 23.49 -2.98 -43.27
C THR A 25 23.52 -4.30 -42.47
N GLY A 26 22.67 -5.27 -42.81
CA GLY A 26 22.62 -6.59 -42.16
C GLY A 26 22.12 -6.57 -40.72
N ILE A 27 21.75 -5.40 -40.21
CA ILE A 27 21.25 -5.17 -38.85
C ILE A 27 19.91 -5.89 -38.69
N TYR A 28 19.03 -5.81 -39.68
CA TYR A 28 17.70 -6.39 -39.65
C TYR A 28 17.74 -7.92 -39.62
N ARG A 29 18.79 -8.56 -40.16
CA ARG A 29 18.96 -10.02 -40.05
C ARG A 29 19.27 -10.47 -38.63
N LYS A 30 20.04 -9.69 -37.87
CA LYS A 30 20.47 -9.98 -36.49
C LYS A 30 19.39 -9.76 -35.43
N LEU A 31 18.30 -9.04 -35.76
CA LEU A 31 17.21 -8.80 -34.81
C LEU A 31 16.43 -10.07 -34.50
N ASP A 32 16.00 -10.22 -33.25
CA ASP A 32 15.12 -11.32 -32.85
C ASP A 32 13.73 -11.17 -33.47
N LYS A 33 12.93 -12.25 -33.41
CA LYS A 33 11.61 -12.32 -34.05
C LYS A 33 10.62 -11.29 -33.50
N LYS A 34 10.70 -10.90 -32.22
CA LYS A 34 9.78 -9.91 -31.62
C LYS A 34 10.13 -8.50 -32.09
N THR A 35 11.41 -8.13 -32.05
CA THR A 35 11.88 -6.82 -32.54
C THR A 35 11.54 -6.62 -34.02
N LYS A 36 11.68 -7.66 -34.84
CA LYS A 36 11.24 -7.64 -36.26
C LYS A 36 9.74 -7.40 -36.43
N LYS A 37 8.89 -7.88 -35.53
CA LYS A 37 7.44 -7.62 -35.58
C LYS A 37 7.15 -6.16 -35.22
N ILE A 38 7.79 -5.63 -34.18
CA ILE A 38 7.60 -4.23 -33.79
C ILE A 38 8.02 -3.27 -34.91
N LEU A 39 9.17 -3.52 -35.53
CA LEU A 39 9.64 -2.73 -36.68
C LEU A 39 8.75 -2.87 -37.93
N LYS A 40 7.82 -3.84 -37.94
CA LYS A 40 6.79 -4.00 -38.98
C LYS A 40 5.43 -3.40 -38.56
N GLY A 41 5.36 -2.71 -37.42
CA GLY A 41 4.16 -2.03 -36.93
C GLY A 41 3.21 -2.91 -36.10
N TYR A 42 3.63 -4.10 -35.67
CA TYR A 42 2.84 -4.93 -34.76
C TYR A 42 3.01 -4.45 -33.32
N LEU A 43 1.99 -3.77 -32.79
CA LEU A 43 1.96 -3.19 -31.44
C LEU A 43 1.47 -4.16 -30.35
N ASP A 44 1.06 -5.36 -30.73
CA ASP A 44 0.59 -6.44 -29.86
C ASP A 44 1.74 -7.31 -29.30
N VAL A 45 2.98 -6.87 -29.48
CA VAL A 45 4.18 -7.64 -29.10
C VAL A 45 4.76 -7.12 -27.80
N ASP A 46 4.61 -7.89 -26.73
CA ASP A 46 5.29 -7.61 -25.47
C ASP A 46 6.82 -7.78 -25.61
N LEU A 47 7.54 -6.68 -25.48
CA LEU A 47 8.99 -6.68 -25.29
C LEU A 47 9.31 -7.21 -23.88
N PRO A 48 10.11 -8.28 -23.75
CA PRO A 48 10.60 -8.65 -22.44
C PRO A 48 11.47 -7.50 -21.91
N SER A 49 11.16 -7.01 -20.70
CA SER A 49 12.05 -6.08 -20.01
C SER A 49 13.39 -6.78 -19.80
N THR A 50 14.45 -6.22 -20.39
CA THR A 50 15.83 -6.62 -20.10
C THR A 50 16.37 -5.87 -18.89
N ASP A 51 15.50 -5.16 -18.17
CA ASP A 51 15.91 -4.27 -17.10
C ASP A 51 16.40 -5.11 -15.92
N LYS A 52 17.70 -4.97 -15.65
CA LYS A 52 18.33 -5.57 -14.48
C LYS A 52 18.09 -4.64 -13.30
N ILE A 53 16.90 -4.70 -12.72
CA ILE A 53 16.52 -3.83 -11.61
C ILE A 53 16.14 -4.68 -10.40
N VAL A 54 16.68 -4.34 -9.23
CA VAL A 54 16.20 -4.80 -7.94
C VAL A 54 15.47 -3.63 -7.30
N ARG A 55 14.14 -3.61 -7.43
CA ARG A 55 13.27 -2.57 -6.87
C ARG A 55 12.45 -3.16 -5.73
N ILE A 56 12.65 -2.67 -4.52
CA ILE A 56 12.04 -3.22 -3.30
C ILE A 56 11.14 -2.17 -2.67
N PHE A 57 9.87 -2.52 -2.45
CA PHE A 57 8.99 -1.73 -1.59
C PHE A 57 9.17 -2.14 -0.12
N THR A 58 9.36 -1.15 0.76
CA THR A 58 9.52 -1.39 2.19
C THR A 58 8.29 -0.94 2.99
N SER A 59 7.50 -1.91 3.44
CA SER A 59 6.29 -1.69 4.26
C SER A 59 6.60 -1.81 5.76
N SER A 60 6.11 -0.88 6.57
CA SER A 60 6.10 -1.00 8.03
C SER A 60 5.10 -0.01 8.64
N THR A 61 4.81 -0.19 9.92
CA THR A 61 4.22 0.88 10.74
C THR A 61 5.26 1.98 11.03
N PHE A 62 4.78 3.19 11.38
CA PHE A 62 5.64 4.38 11.43
C PHE A 62 6.64 4.38 12.61
N THR A 63 6.20 4.09 13.83
CA THR A 63 7.03 4.42 15.01
C THR A 63 7.83 3.25 15.55
N ASP A 64 7.32 2.03 15.41
CA ASP A 64 7.87 0.87 16.09
C ASP A 64 9.14 0.36 15.40
N THR A 65 9.28 0.46 14.08
CA THR A 65 10.47 -0.01 13.33
C THR A 65 11.32 1.13 12.77
N GLU A 66 11.21 2.32 13.36
CA GLU A 66 11.91 3.53 12.92
C GLU A 66 13.43 3.36 12.93
N HIS A 67 13.98 2.81 14.01
CA HIS A 67 15.43 2.62 14.15
C HIS A 67 15.98 1.64 13.11
N GLU A 68 15.28 0.53 12.86
CA GLU A 68 15.67 -0.44 11.83
C GLU A 68 15.68 0.19 10.44
N ARG A 69 14.68 1.01 10.11
CA ARG A 69 14.62 1.69 8.81
C ARG A 69 15.72 2.73 8.65
N ASN A 70 15.99 3.52 9.67
CA ASN A 70 17.08 4.52 9.61
C ASN A 70 18.43 3.83 9.43
N TYR A 71 18.67 2.74 10.17
CA TYR A 71 19.90 1.95 10.01
C TYR A 71 20.04 1.38 8.60
N LEU A 72 18.96 0.86 8.01
CA LEU A 72 18.93 0.36 6.64
C LEU A 72 19.32 1.45 5.64
N MET A 73 18.75 2.65 5.79
CA MET A 73 19.02 3.79 4.92
C MET A 73 20.48 4.24 4.99
N GLU A 74 21.03 4.33 6.20
CA GLU A 74 22.39 4.83 6.42
C GLU A 74 23.47 3.81 6.06
N ASN A 75 23.24 2.52 6.34
CA ASN A 75 24.31 1.51 6.33
C ASN A 75 24.08 0.39 5.32
N THR A 76 22.85 -0.12 5.20
CA THR A 76 22.58 -1.34 4.42
C THR A 76 22.32 -1.04 2.94
N TYR A 77 21.43 -0.10 2.63
CA TYR A 77 21.05 0.20 1.25
C TYR A 77 22.20 0.73 0.40
N PRO A 78 23.15 1.55 0.90
CA PRO A 78 24.34 1.92 0.13
C PRO A 78 25.18 0.72 -0.29
N ARG A 79 25.41 -0.24 0.63
CA ARG A 79 26.16 -1.47 0.36
C ARG A 79 25.43 -2.38 -0.64
N LEU A 80 24.10 -2.52 -0.51
CA LEU A 80 23.29 -3.26 -1.47
C LEU A 80 23.30 -2.62 -2.86
N LYS A 81 23.26 -1.28 -2.91
CA LYS A 81 23.35 -0.53 -4.16
C LYS A 81 24.67 -0.78 -4.88
N GLU A 82 25.78 -0.75 -4.16
CA GLU A 82 27.11 -1.07 -4.70
C GLU A 82 27.19 -2.54 -5.16
N PHE A 83 26.72 -3.48 -4.33
CA PHE A 83 26.68 -4.90 -4.67
C PHE A 83 25.91 -5.20 -5.95
N CYS A 84 24.74 -4.56 -6.12
CA CYS A 84 23.90 -4.68 -7.31
C CYS A 84 24.57 -4.03 -8.52
N LYS A 85 25.11 -2.81 -8.35
CA LYS A 85 25.82 -2.07 -9.40
C LYS A 85 27.00 -2.88 -9.96
N ASN A 86 27.79 -3.52 -9.10
CA ASN A 86 28.92 -4.37 -9.51
C ASN A 86 28.49 -5.61 -10.32
N ARG A 87 27.19 -5.96 -10.30
CA ARG A 87 26.59 -7.06 -11.08
C ARG A 87 25.76 -6.56 -12.28
N GLY A 88 25.81 -5.26 -12.56
CA GLY A 88 25.03 -4.61 -13.62
C GLY A 88 23.54 -4.51 -13.30
N TYR A 89 23.16 -4.52 -12.02
CA TYR A 89 21.81 -4.25 -11.57
C TYR A 89 21.68 -2.83 -11.03
N GLU A 90 20.57 -2.18 -11.33
CA GLU A 90 20.13 -0.99 -10.62
C GLU A 90 19.39 -1.38 -9.34
N PHE A 91 19.70 -0.72 -8.22
CA PHE A 91 19.03 -0.95 -6.94
C PHE A 91 18.20 0.26 -6.55
N GLN A 92 16.92 0.04 -6.30
CA GLN A 92 15.95 1.06 -5.96
C GLN A 92 15.14 0.63 -4.73
N ILE A 93 15.16 1.47 -3.69
CA ILE A 93 14.28 1.30 -2.54
C ILE A 93 13.12 2.27 -2.68
N VAL A 94 11.91 1.73 -2.55
CA VAL A 94 10.69 2.52 -2.43
C VAL A 94 10.27 2.51 -0.96
N ASP A 95 10.53 3.63 -0.31
CA ASP A 95 10.13 3.91 1.07
C ASP A 95 9.21 5.12 1.07
N MET A 96 7.89 4.88 1.10
CA MET A 96 6.92 5.97 1.05
C MET A 96 6.93 6.83 2.31
N ARG A 97 7.55 6.42 3.43
CA ARG A 97 7.66 7.28 4.61
C ARG A 97 8.46 8.55 4.31
N TRP A 98 9.43 8.46 3.40
CA TRP A 98 10.26 9.56 2.96
C TRP A 98 9.80 10.00 1.57
N GLY A 99 8.91 10.97 1.51
CA GLY A 99 8.46 11.56 0.24
C GLY A 99 6.97 11.40 -0.10
N VAL A 100 6.10 11.02 0.84
CA VAL A 100 4.68 11.36 0.69
C VAL A 100 4.59 12.89 0.69
N ARG A 101 4.10 13.46 -0.41
CA ARG A 101 3.86 14.90 -0.49
C ARG A 101 2.61 15.27 0.31
N GLU A 102 2.56 16.48 0.83
CA GLU A 102 1.42 16.93 1.65
C GLU A 102 0.10 16.87 0.87
N GLU A 103 0.14 17.09 -0.45
CA GLU A 103 -1.03 17.00 -1.33
C GLU A 103 -1.60 15.57 -1.37
N ALA A 104 -0.76 14.54 -1.28
CA ALA A 104 -1.21 13.15 -1.25
C ALA A 104 -1.83 12.76 0.11
N VAL A 105 -1.53 13.49 1.17
CA VAL A 105 -2.20 13.38 2.46
C VAL A 105 -3.54 14.12 2.41
N ASP A 106 -3.52 15.34 1.87
CA ASP A 106 -4.72 16.17 1.67
C ASP A 106 -5.78 15.45 0.85
N ASP A 107 -5.39 14.83 -0.28
CA ASP A 107 -6.29 14.11 -1.21
C ASP A 107 -6.56 12.65 -0.82
N HIS A 108 -6.08 12.19 0.35
CA HIS A 108 -6.23 10.80 0.84
C HIS A 108 -5.65 9.74 -0.11
N MET A 109 -4.66 10.10 -0.92
CA MET A 109 -4.08 9.23 -1.95
C MET A 109 -2.93 8.35 -1.46
N THR A 110 -2.41 8.62 -0.26
CA THR A 110 -1.20 7.96 0.28
C THR A 110 -1.25 6.43 0.15
N THR A 111 -2.33 5.78 0.60
CA THR A 111 -2.45 4.32 0.51
C THR A 111 -2.55 3.83 -0.94
N ALA A 112 -3.28 4.54 -1.81
CA ALA A 112 -3.39 4.18 -3.22
C ALA A 112 -2.02 4.24 -3.93
N LEU A 113 -1.21 5.27 -3.60
CA LEU A 113 0.15 5.40 -4.10
C LEU A 113 1.05 4.26 -3.59
N CYS A 114 0.99 3.91 -2.30
CA CYS A 114 1.72 2.76 -1.76
C CYS A 114 1.39 1.46 -2.53
N LEU A 115 0.10 1.17 -2.73
CA LEU A 115 -0.33 -0.05 -3.43
C LEU A 115 0.12 -0.07 -4.89
N LYS A 116 0.09 1.08 -5.58
CA LYS A 116 0.59 1.21 -6.96
C LYS A 116 2.10 0.99 -7.03
N GLU A 117 2.86 1.55 -6.10
CA GLU A 117 4.31 1.33 -6.03
C GLU A 117 4.67 -0.13 -5.74
N ILE A 118 3.90 -0.81 -4.89
CA ILE A 118 4.06 -2.26 -4.66
C ILE A 118 3.84 -3.04 -5.95
N ASP A 119 2.81 -2.73 -6.74
CA ASP A 119 2.57 -3.38 -8.03
C ASP A 119 3.76 -3.17 -8.99
N LEU A 120 4.31 -1.96 -9.03
CA LEU A 120 5.48 -1.64 -9.85
C LEU A 120 6.71 -2.42 -9.38
N CYS A 121 6.98 -2.51 -8.08
CA CYS A 121 8.08 -3.33 -7.57
C CYS A 121 7.93 -4.81 -7.94
N ASN A 122 6.70 -5.35 -7.82
CA ASN A 122 6.40 -6.72 -8.21
C ASN A 122 6.60 -6.97 -9.72
N LYS A 123 6.22 -6.00 -10.55
CA LYS A 123 6.33 -6.08 -12.01
C LYS A 123 7.78 -5.90 -12.50
N LEU A 124 8.52 -4.96 -11.94
CA LEU A 124 9.80 -4.50 -12.50
C LEU A 124 11.03 -5.18 -11.89
N SER A 125 10.97 -5.58 -10.61
CA SER A 125 12.15 -6.17 -9.96
C SER A 125 12.47 -7.55 -10.55
N THR A 126 13.74 -7.89 -10.73
CA THR A 126 14.20 -9.23 -11.14
C THR A 126 14.36 -10.18 -9.94
N GLY A 127 14.27 -9.66 -8.72
CA GLY A 127 14.51 -10.41 -7.48
C GLY A 127 13.51 -10.04 -6.38
N PRO A 128 13.93 -9.86 -5.11
CA PRO A 128 13.06 -9.36 -4.07
C PRO A 128 12.31 -8.11 -4.51
N SER A 129 11.01 -8.05 -4.24
CA SER A 129 10.14 -6.92 -4.61
C SER A 129 9.44 -6.29 -3.41
N PHE A 130 9.34 -7.01 -2.30
CA PHE A 130 8.61 -6.56 -1.13
C PHE A 130 9.32 -6.97 0.17
N VAL A 131 9.46 -6.04 1.09
CA VAL A 131 9.96 -6.28 2.44
C VAL A 131 8.98 -5.66 3.41
N THR A 132 8.54 -6.44 4.41
CA THR A 132 7.73 -5.91 5.51
C THR A 132 8.44 -6.06 6.85
N PHE A 133 8.44 -4.98 7.62
CA PHE A 133 8.80 -4.97 9.03
C PHE A 133 7.52 -4.89 9.84
N LEU A 134 7.17 -6.00 10.52
CA LEU A 134 5.96 -6.08 11.32
C LEU A 134 6.34 -6.49 12.74
N SER A 135 6.08 -5.61 13.70
CA SER A 135 6.31 -5.85 15.13
C SER A 135 4.95 -5.84 15.85
N HIS A 136 4.79 -5.06 16.92
CA HIS A 136 3.63 -5.12 17.81
C HIS A 136 2.53 -4.08 17.52
N LYS A 137 2.66 -3.33 16.44
CA LYS A 137 1.58 -2.48 15.90
C LYS A 137 0.88 -3.15 14.72
N TYR A 138 -0.44 -3.07 14.70
CA TYR A 138 -1.23 -3.47 13.55
C TYR A 138 -1.27 -2.37 12.49
N GLY A 139 -1.30 -1.11 12.93
CA GLY A 139 -1.25 0.08 12.10
C GLY A 139 -2.59 0.80 12.00
N CYS A 140 -2.57 1.94 11.29
CA CYS A 140 -3.75 2.77 11.08
C CYS A 140 -4.80 2.01 10.24
N ARG A 141 -6.05 1.99 10.74
CA ARG A 141 -7.20 1.37 10.08
C ARG A 141 -8.07 2.45 9.46
N ASP A 142 -7.73 2.88 8.26
CA ASP A 142 -8.51 3.93 7.60
C ASP A 142 -9.70 3.37 6.80
N PHE A 143 -10.57 4.27 6.35
CA PHE A 143 -11.65 3.94 5.42
C PHE A 143 -11.26 4.27 3.97
N PRO A 144 -11.93 3.66 2.97
CA PRO A 144 -11.64 3.94 1.57
C PRO A 144 -11.95 5.40 1.19
N ARG A 145 -11.07 5.99 0.39
CA ARG A 145 -11.30 7.29 -0.28
C ARG A 145 -12.54 7.27 -1.17
N GLU A 146 -12.81 6.14 -1.81
CA GLU A 146 -13.93 5.96 -2.73
C GLU A 146 -14.76 4.76 -2.30
N ILE A 147 -16.08 4.96 -2.22
CA ILE A 147 -17.04 3.94 -1.83
C ILE A 147 -18.14 3.89 -2.90
N ASP A 148 -18.47 2.69 -3.39
CA ASP A 148 -19.61 2.49 -4.29
C ASP A 148 -20.89 3.12 -3.70
N ALA A 149 -21.67 3.82 -4.52
CA ALA A 149 -22.81 4.59 -4.04
C ALA A 149 -23.83 3.74 -3.29
N LYS A 150 -24.13 2.53 -3.78
CA LYS A 150 -25.09 1.63 -3.10
C LYS A 150 -24.54 1.17 -1.77
N GLU A 151 -23.23 0.89 -1.71
CA GLU A 151 -22.58 0.51 -0.46
C GLU A 151 -22.57 1.68 0.53
N TYR A 152 -22.23 2.90 0.10
CA TYR A 152 -22.20 4.09 0.94
C TYR A 152 -23.59 4.41 1.51
N GLU A 153 -24.61 4.47 0.66
CA GLU A 153 -26.00 4.75 1.06
C GLU A 153 -26.53 3.69 2.03
N LEU A 154 -26.21 2.40 1.79
CA LEU A 154 -26.51 1.33 2.73
C LEU A 154 -25.86 1.59 4.09
N LEU A 155 -24.55 1.86 4.12
CA LEU A 155 -23.83 2.11 5.37
C LEU A 155 -24.38 3.32 6.12
N LEU A 156 -24.65 4.41 5.42
CA LEU A 156 -25.18 5.66 5.96
C LEU A 156 -26.58 5.45 6.58
N SER A 157 -27.45 4.69 5.91
CA SER A 157 -28.82 4.39 6.40
C SER A 157 -28.84 3.63 7.72
N LYS A 158 -27.76 2.92 8.07
CA LYS A 158 -27.64 2.09 9.28
C LYS A 158 -26.95 2.79 10.44
N ILE A 159 -26.38 3.98 10.21
CA ILE A 159 -25.79 4.79 11.27
C ILE A 159 -26.92 5.45 12.07
N LYS A 160 -26.90 5.29 13.39
CA LYS A 160 -27.97 5.80 14.27
C LYS A 160 -27.82 7.27 14.62
N LEU A 161 -26.58 7.72 14.86
CA LEU A 161 -26.30 9.07 15.33
C LEU A 161 -26.28 10.03 14.13
N GLU A 162 -27.15 11.03 14.15
CA GLU A 162 -27.32 11.96 13.03
C GLU A 162 -26.08 12.83 12.80
N GLU A 163 -25.39 13.23 13.87
CA GLU A 163 -24.11 13.97 13.79
C GLU A 163 -23.07 13.23 12.96
N ARG A 164 -22.98 11.89 13.09
CA ARG A 164 -22.05 11.06 12.30
C ARG A 164 -22.46 10.98 10.84
N LYS A 165 -23.77 11.01 10.52
CA LYS A 165 -24.23 11.08 9.13
C LYS A 165 -23.93 12.43 8.51
N ASN A 166 -24.20 13.51 9.24
CA ASN A 166 -23.89 14.88 8.80
C ASN A 166 -22.40 15.02 8.51
N LEU A 167 -21.55 14.46 9.36
CA LEU A 167 -20.11 14.46 9.15
C LEU A 167 -19.71 13.66 7.90
N LEU A 168 -20.29 12.49 7.69
CA LEU A 168 -20.03 11.70 6.47
C LEU A 168 -20.52 12.42 5.20
N ASN A 169 -21.69 13.06 5.23
CA ASN A 169 -22.23 13.83 4.11
C ASN A 169 -21.46 15.13 3.84
N LYS A 170 -20.84 15.72 4.87
CA LYS A 170 -19.90 16.84 4.71
C LYS A 170 -18.71 16.40 3.86
N TRP A 171 -18.09 15.27 4.22
CA TRP A 171 -16.80 14.85 3.66
C TRP A 171 -16.88 14.01 2.40
N PHE A 172 -17.99 13.33 2.12
CA PHE A 172 -18.14 12.49 0.95
C PHE A 172 -19.13 13.08 -0.04
N ILE A 173 -18.67 13.34 -1.26
CA ILE A 173 -19.51 13.85 -2.35
C ILE A 173 -19.70 12.76 -3.38
N ARG A 174 -20.95 12.63 -3.85
CA ARG A 174 -21.32 11.69 -4.89
C ARG A 174 -20.74 12.14 -6.24
N ASP A 175 -20.11 11.21 -6.95
CA ASP A 175 -19.64 11.33 -8.32
C ASP A 175 -20.38 10.35 -9.22
N ASP A 176 -21.27 10.89 -10.06
CA ASP A 176 -22.04 10.14 -11.05
C ASP A 176 -21.27 9.97 -12.38
N ASN A 177 -20.07 10.54 -12.54
CA ASN A 177 -19.21 10.29 -13.71
C ASN A 177 -18.49 8.93 -13.61
N SER A 178 -18.35 8.40 -12.38
CA SER A 178 -17.85 7.04 -12.16
C SER A 178 -18.92 6.02 -12.54
N VAL A 179 -18.50 4.89 -13.13
CA VAL A 179 -19.39 3.78 -13.50
C VAL A 179 -18.90 2.49 -12.83
N PRO A 180 -19.57 2.01 -11.77
CA PRO A 180 -20.79 2.57 -11.13
C PRO A 180 -20.52 3.88 -10.34
N PRO A 181 -21.56 4.68 -10.04
CA PRO A 181 -21.42 5.90 -9.23
C PRO A 181 -20.77 5.62 -7.87
N THR A 182 -19.97 6.56 -7.39
CA THR A 182 -19.23 6.45 -6.13
C THR A 182 -19.41 7.69 -5.27
N TYR A 183 -19.18 7.56 -3.97
CA TYR A 183 -18.94 8.67 -3.07
C TYR A 183 -17.44 8.83 -2.87
N VAL A 184 -16.92 10.04 -3.08
CA VAL A 184 -15.51 10.38 -3.03
C VAL A 184 -15.25 11.28 -1.82
N LEU A 185 -14.32 10.85 -0.97
CA LEU A 185 -13.82 11.63 0.15
C LEU A 185 -13.11 12.88 -0.38
N GLN A 186 -13.55 14.05 0.08
CA GLN A 186 -13.02 15.34 -0.35
C GLN A 186 -11.65 15.63 0.27
N PRO A 187 -10.82 16.44 -0.39
CA PRO A 187 -9.53 16.87 0.16
C PRO A 187 -9.71 17.54 1.52
N ILE A 188 -8.78 17.35 2.46
CA ILE A 188 -8.88 17.93 3.82
C ILE A 188 -9.02 19.46 3.74
N SER A 189 -8.24 20.08 2.86
CA SER A 189 -8.22 21.52 2.58
C SER A 189 -9.53 22.09 2.05
N SER A 190 -10.45 21.25 1.52
CA SER A 190 -11.77 21.70 1.06
C SER A 190 -12.66 22.24 2.19
N HIS A 191 -12.47 21.73 3.41
CA HIS A 191 -13.17 22.21 4.61
C HIS A 191 -12.23 22.80 5.66
N LEU A 192 -10.94 22.48 5.59
CA LEU A 192 -9.91 22.91 6.54
C LEU A 192 -8.72 23.51 5.76
N PRO A 193 -8.87 24.71 5.17
CA PRO A 193 -7.86 25.28 4.26
C PRO A 193 -6.49 25.47 4.93
N ASP A 194 -6.48 25.73 6.24
CA ASP A 194 -5.25 25.87 7.04
C ASP A 194 -4.40 24.58 7.10
N PHE A 195 -4.93 23.42 6.68
CA PHE A 195 -4.20 22.14 6.67
C PHE A 195 -2.96 22.15 5.78
N ILE A 196 -2.99 22.91 4.69
CA ILE A 196 -1.90 23.03 3.71
C ILE A 196 -1.15 24.37 3.80
N LEU A 197 -1.58 25.29 4.67
CA LEU A 197 -0.94 26.59 4.78
C LEU A 197 0.37 26.53 5.58
N PRO A 198 1.30 27.48 5.36
CA PRO A 198 2.59 27.49 6.06
C PRO A 198 2.53 27.77 7.56
N ASP A 199 1.42 28.34 8.05
CA ASP A 199 1.24 28.70 9.45
C ASP A 199 1.19 27.45 10.34
N VAL A 200 2.21 27.30 11.20
CA VAL A 200 2.42 26.09 12.01
C VAL A 200 1.27 25.86 13.01
N ASP A 201 0.79 26.92 13.66
CA ASP A 201 -0.22 26.79 14.71
C ASP A 201 -1.60 26.52 14.11
N LYS A 202 -1.95 27.21 13.03
CA LYS A 202 -3.21 26.96 12.32
C LYS A 202 -3.22 25.57 11.67
N LYS A 203 -2.11 25.17 11.05
CA LYS A 203 -1.96 23.82 10.47
C LYS A 203 -2.12 22.74 11.52
N LYS A 204 -1.56 22.94 12.71
CA LYS A 204 -1.74 22.01 13.84
C LYS A 204 -3.22 21.92 14.25
N GLN A 205 -3.90 23.05 14.41
CA GLN A 205 -5.33 23.07 14.76
C GLN A 205 -6.21 22.40 13.69
N ALA A 206 -5.93 22.65 12.41
CA ALA A 206 -6.62 21.98 11.30
C ALA A 206 -6.38 20.46 11.32
N LYS A 207 -5.15 20.02 11.60
CA LYS A 207 -4.82 18.60 11.73
C LYS A 207 -5.53 17.95 12.91
N ASP A 208 -5.55 18.59 14.08
CA ASP A 208 -6.24 18.07 15.27
C ASP A 208 -7.76 17.96 15.01
N THR A 209 -8.34 18.95 14.31
CA THR A 209 -9.75 18.93 13.88
C THR A 209 -10.01 17.78 12.91
N TRP A 210 -9.17 17.62 11.89
CA TRP A 210 -9.26 16.52 10.93
C TRP A 210 -9.15 15.17 11.61
N ASP A 211 -8.19 14.98 12.52
CA ASP A 211 -8.00 13.71 13.22
C ASP A 211 -9.24 13.33 14.05
N GLY A 212 -9.89 14.30 14.71
CA GLY A 212 -11.15 14.09 15.42
C GLY A 212 -12.32 13.73 14.49
N GLU A 213 -12.50 14.45 13.38
CA GLU A 213 -13.55 14.16 12.41
C GLU A 213 -13.34 12.81 11.70
N ARG A 214 -12.10 12.52 11.29
CA ARG A 214 -11.69 11.24 10.70
C ARG A 214 -11.98 10.07 11.62
N GLU A 215 -11.64 10.17 12.91
CA GLU A 215 -11.89 9.08 13.86
C GLU A 215 -13.39 8.80 14.01
N ASN A 216 -14.22 9.84 14.07
CA ASN A 216 -15.68 9.69 14.13
C ASN A 216 -16.26 9.00 12.88
N MET A 217 -15.80 9.41 11.69
CA MET A 217 -16.20 8.77 10.42
C MET A 217 -15.74 7.31 10.35
N ARG A 218 -14.48 7.05 10.73
CA ARG A 218 -13.88 5.71 10.77
C ARG A 218 -14.69 4.77 11.66
N GLU A 219 -15.02 5.20 12.88
CA GLU A 219 -15.83 4.39 13.79
C GLU A 219 -17.23 4.11 13.23
N ALA A 220 -17.88 5.12 12.66
CA ALA A 220 -19.22 4.99 12.10
C ALA A 220 -19.24 3.98 10.94
N LEU A 221 -18.34 4.15 9.96
CA LEU A 221 -18.22 3.29 8.80
C LEU A 221 -17.80 1.86 9.19
N ALA A 222 -16.80 1.71 10.06
CA ALA A 222 -16.35 0.39 10.51
C ALA A 222 -17.45 -0.37 11.26
N ALA A 223 -18.19 0.29 12.15
CA ALA A 223 -19.29 -0.32 12.88
C ALA A 223 -20.45 -0.72 11.95
N SER A 224 -20.82 0.16 11.02
CA SER A 224 -21.88 -0.11 10.04
C SER A 224 -21.48 -1.24 9.09
N ALA A 225 -20.25 -1.21 8.57
CA ALA A 225 -19.74 -2.23 7.66
C ALA A 225 -19.68 -3.62 8.31
N LYS A 226 -19.21 -3.69 9.56
CA LYS A 226 -19.11 -4.96 10.29
C LYS A 226 -20.48 -5.62 10.53
N GLN A 227 -21.54 -4.83 10.65
CA GLN A 227 -22.90 -5.34 10.91
C GLN A 227 -23.67 -5.64 9.63
N ASN A 228 -23.46 -4.84 8.57
CA ASN A 228 -24.35 -4.84 7.40
C ASN A 228 -23.70 -5.38 6.12
N LEU A 229 -22.37 -5.55 6.07
CA LEU A 229 -21.68 -6.10 4.90
C LEU A 229 -21.18 -7.52 5.15
N LYS A 230 -20.98 -8.27 4.05
CA LYS A 230 -20.26 -9.54 4.09
C LYS A 230 -18.84 -9.32 4.60
N LYS A 231 -18.28 -10.31 5.32
CA LYS A 231 -16.92 -10.22 5.91
C LYS A 231 -15.83 -9.78 4.92
N SER A 232 -15.87 -10.26 3.68
CA SER A 232 -14.93 -9.87 2.63
C SER A 232 -15.04 -8.40 2.23
N ALA A 233 -16.26 -7.88 2.09
CA ALA A 233 -16.52 -6.48 1.76
C ALA A 233 -16.21 -5.56 2.95
N ALA A 234 -16.62 -5.94 4.16
CA ALA A 234 -16.35 -5.18 5.39
C ALA A 234 -14.85 -5.01 5.67
N ARG A 235 -14.00 -5.95 5.19
CA ARG A 235 -12.56 -5.96 5.46
C ARG A 235 -11.86 -4.64 5.11
N LYS A 236 -12.29 -3.93 4.07
CA LYS A 236 -11.67 -2.66 3.65
C LYS A 236 -11.87 -1.50 4.63
N TYR A 237 -12.81 -1.62 5.58
CA TYR A 237 -13.03 -0.66 6.67
C TYR A 237 -12.38 -1.08 8.00
N LEU A 238 -11.85 -2.29 8.06
CA LEU A 238 -11.39 -2.92 9.30
C LEU A 238 -9.90 -3.23 9.30
N ARG A 239 -9.30 -3.43 8.12
CA ARG A 239 -7.88 -3.76 8.00
C ARG A 239 -7.01 -2.52 8.11
N SER A 240 -5.76 -2.70 8.54
CA SER A 240 -4.79 -1.61 8.52
C SER A 240 -4.23 -1.35 7.11
N VAL A 241 -3.66 -0.17 6.91
CA VAL A 241 -2.89 0.16 5.70
C VAL A 241 -1.75 -0.85 5.51
N THR A 242 -1.03 -1.19 6.59
CA THR A 242 0.05 -2.19 6.55
C THR A 242 -0.46 -3.58 6.14
N GLU A 243 -1.65 -4.01 6.61
CA GLU A 243 -2.24 -5.26 6.12
C GLU A 243 -2.56 -5.19 4.62
N ALA A 244 -3.08 -4.06 4.13
CA ALA A 244 -3.35 -3.88 2.71
C ALA A 244 -2.08 -3.93 1.85
N GLU A 245 -1.00 -3.30 2.32
CA GLU A 245 0.32 -3.34 1.70
C GLU A 245 0.87 -4.77 1.66
N ILE A 246 0.81 -5.50 2.78
CA ILE A 246 1.27 -6.90 2.87
C ILE A 246 0.47 -7.79 1.92
N ASP A 247 -0.86 -7.68 1.92
CA ASP A 247 -1.73 -8.43 1.01
C ASP A 247 -1.30 -8.25 -0.44
N ARG A 248 -1.00 -7.00 -0.84
CA ARG A 248 -0.59 -6.67 -2.20
C ARG A 248 0.85 -7.10 -2.49
N GLY A 249 1.75 -6.90 -1.54
CA GLY A 249 3.17 -7.23 -1.64
C GLY A 249 3.42 -8.71 -1.89
N ILE A 250 2.64 -9.58 -1.25
CA ILE A 250 2.78 -11.04 -1.37
C ILE A 250 1.94 -11.64 -2.51
N LEU A 251 1.10 -10.85 -3.18
CA LEU A 251 0.11 -11.33 -4.17
C LEU A 251 0.77 -12.05 -5.38
N ASN A 252 1.95 -11.58 -5.80
CA ASN A 252 2.65 -12.04 -7.01
C ASN A 252 3.85 -12.97 -6.73
N GLY A 253 3.92 -13.56 -5.53
CA GLY A 253 4.88 -14.61 -5.22
C GLY A 253 5.57 -14.42 -3.88
N SER A 254 5.26 -15.30 -2.95
CA SER A 254 5.87 -15.35 -1.62
C SER A 254 7.38 -15.54 -1.61
N GLN A 255 7.95 -16.02 -2.72
CA GLN A 255 9.39 -16.19 -2.88
C GLN A 255 10.16 -14.87 -2.94
N ARG A 256 9.49 -13.80 -3.37
CA ARG A 256 10.10 -12.47 -3.61
C ARG A 256 9.79 -11.47 -2.51
N ALA A 257 9.06 -11.91 -1.48
CA ALA A 257 8.66 -11.13 -0.33
C ALA A 257 9.36 -11.62 0.93
N PHE A 258 9.84 -10.68 1.76
CA PHE A 258 10.52 -10.97 3.03
C PHE A 258 9.78 -10.32 4.19
N TRP A 259 9.80 -11.00 5.34
CA TRP A 259 9.25 -10.48 6.58
C TRP A 259 10.28 -10.52 7.70
N PHE A 260 10.52 -9.36 8.29
CA PHE A 260 11.30 -9.18 9.51
C PHE A 260 10.32 -8.99 10.68
N ASP A 261 10.25 -10.00 11.55
CA ASP A 261 9.39 -10.05 12.74
C ASP A 261 10.19 -9.73 13.99
N ARG A 262 10.01 -8.53 14.54
CA ARG A 262 10.59 -8.19 15.84
C ARG A 262 9.59 -8.48 16.95
N GLN A 263 9.93 -9.43 17.80
CA GLN A 263 9.15 -9.86 18.95
C GLN A 263 9.75 -9.29 20.24
N ILE A 264 9.08 -8.29 20.78
CA ILE A 264 9.42 -7.69 22.08
C ILE A 264 8.75 -8.53 23.17
N GLN A 265 9.57 -9.23 23.96
CA GLN A 265 9.12 -9.94 25.15
C GLN A 265 8.82 -8.93 26.27
N ASN A 266 7.85 -9.25 27.12
CA ASN A 266 7.50 -8.45 28.30
C ASN A 266 7.02 -7.02 28.00
N ILE A 267 6.53 -6.76 26.79
CA ILE A 267 6.04 -5.43 26.40
C ILE A 267 4.80 -4.99 27.21
N ASP A 268 4.01 -5.93 27.70
CA ASP A 268 2.78 -5.68 28.47
C ASP A 268 3.03 -5.46 29.98
N ILE A 269 4.28 -5.54 30.46
CA ILE A 269 4.58 -5.48 31.91
C ILE A 269 4.41 -4.07 32.50
N LYS A 270 4.36 -3.01 31.67
CA LYS A 270 4.26 -1.62 32.15
C LYS A 270 2.94 -0.95 31.79
N LYS A 271 2.50 -0.02 32.66
CA LYS A 271 1.42 0.92 32.32
C LYS A 271 1.78 1.69 31.05
N PRO A 272 0.81 1.99 30.17
CA PRO A 272 1.04 2.77 28.97
C PRO A 272 1.69 4.12 29.31
N GLY A 273 2.86 4.38 28.73
CA GLY A 273 3.52 5.69 28.69
C GLY A 273 3.98 5.99 27.27
N ASP A 274 4.50 7.19 27.02
CA ASP A 274 4.82 7.67 25.67
C ASP A 274 5.75 6.74 24.89
N ILE A 275 6.71 6.12 25.58
CA ILE A 275 7.62 5.15 24.98
C ILE A 275 6.87 3.90 24.51
N LEU A 276 5.95 3.37 25.31
CA LEU A 276 5.19 2.16 24.95
C LEU A 276 4.29 2.39 23.74
N LYS A 277 3.70 3.59 23.64
CA LYS A 277 2.88 4.03 22.49
C LYS A 277 3.66 4.02 21.17
N ARG A 278 5.00 4.09 21.20
CA ARG A 278 5.82 3.96 19.99
C ARG A 278 5.86 2.52 19.48
N PHE A 279 5.73 1.51 20.35
CA PHE A 279 5.91 0.10 19.99
C PHE A 279 4.63 -0.73 19.94
N GLN A 280 3.56 -0.27 20.58
CA GLN A 280 2.25 -0.90 20.49
C GLN A 280 1.13 0.15 20.49
N GLU A 281 -0.05 -0.25 20.05
CA GLU A 281 -1.24 0.60 20.13
C GLU A 281 -1.73 0.65 21.58
N CYS A 282 -1.92 1.88 22.09
CA CYS A 282 -2.46 2.12 23.42
C CYS A 282 -3.63 3.12 23.42
N ASP A 283 -3.90 3.77 22.29
CA ASP A 283 -4.93 4.78 22.17
C ASP A 283 -6.22 4.17 21.57
N GLY A 284 -7.37 4.66 22.03
CA GLY A 284 -8.69 4.17 21.65
C GLY A 284 -9.36 3.26 22.69
N SER A 285 -10.56 2.77 22.37
CA SER A 285 -11.33 1.94 23.30
C SER A 285 -10.67 0.56 23.54
N LYS A 286 -10.92 -0.04 24.71
CA LYS A 286 -10.45 -1.40 25.03
C LYS A 286 -10.81 -2.41 23.94
N LYS A 287 -12.05 -2.33 23.42
CA LYS A 287 -12.55 -3.16 22.33
C LYS A 287 -11.78 -2.95 21.03
N TYR A 288 -11.45 -1.70 20.68
CA TYR A 288 -10.63 -1.37 19.51
C TYR A 288 -9.24 -2.02 19.61
N LEU A 289 -8.59 -1.90 20.77
CA LEU A 289 -7.25 -2.45 21.03
C LEU A 289 -7.23 -3.99 20.99
N GLU A 290 -8.22 -4.65 21.61
CA GLU A 290 -8.36 -6.12 21.57
C GLU A 290 -8.58 -6.65 20.15
N GLU A 291 -9.41 -5.97 19.37
CA GLU A 291 -9.63 -6.31 17.97
C GLU A 291 -8.33 -6.14 17.15
N SER A 292 -7.60 -5.05 17.37
CA SER A 292 -6.35 -4.77 16.67
C SER A 292 -5.29 -5.84 16.94
N ARG A 293 -5.13 -6.24 18.22
CA ARG A 293 -4.24 -7.36 18.61
C ARG A 293 -4.65 -8.68 17.94
N THR A 294 -5.95 -8.92 17.83
CA THR A 294 -6.49 -10.12 17.16
C THR A 294 -6.18 -10.10 15.67
N LEU A 295 -6.37 -8.96 15.00
CA LEU A 295 -6.07 -8.79 13.59
C LEU A 295 -4.57 -8.94 13.32
N LEU A 296 -3.71 -8.32 14.12
CA LEU A 296 -2.25 -8.49 14.04
C LEU A 296 -1.82 -9.95 14.21
N LYS A 297 -2.40 -10.66 15.18
CA LYS A 297 -2.12 -12.09 15.39
C LYS A 297 -2.53 -12.93 14.18
N ASN A 298 -3.67 -12.61 13.55
CA ASN A 298 -4.11 -13.26 12.32
C ASN A 298 -3.19 -12.94 11.14
N LEU A 299 -2.80 -11.68 10.95
CA LEU A 299 -1.88 -11.25 9.91
C LEU A 299 -0.53 -11.98 10.01
N ARG A 300 0.05 -12.05 11.22
CA ARG A 300 1.28 -12.80 11.47
C ARG A 300 1.12 -14.30 11.20
N ASN A 301 0.15 -14.94 11.83
CA ASN A 301 0.11 -16.41 11.86
C ASN A 301 -0.61 -17.04 10.66
N LYS A 302 -1.65 -16.41 10.13
CA LYS A 302 -2.42 -16.95 9.00
C LYS A 302 -1.90 -16.43 7.66
N THR A 303 -1.66 -15.13 7.56
CA THR A 303 -1.25 -14.52 6.29
C THR A 303 0.25 -14.70 6.06
N LEU A 304 1.10 -14.15 6.92
CA LEU A 304 2.55 -14.14 6.67
C LEU A 304 3.18 -15.53 6.81
N LYS A 305 2.99 -16.22 7.95
CA LYS A 305 3.51 -17.60 8.13
C LYS A 305 2.88 -18.61 7.16
N GLY A 306 1.63 -18.39 6.75
CA GLY A 306 0.91 -19.28 5.84
C GLY A 306 1.30 -19.10 4.38
N LYS A 307 1.70 -17.90 3.97
CA LYS A 307 2.02 -17.58 2.56
C LYS A 307 3.52 -17.50 2.29
N LEU A 308 4.33 -16.96 3.20
CA LEU A 308 5.77 -16.77 3.00
C LEU A 308 6.56 -18.07 3.17
N GLN A 309 7.63 -18.21 2.39
CA GLN A 309 8.58 -19.30 2.58
C GLN A 309 9.33 -19.11 3.90
N LYS A 310 9.63 -20.21 4.62
CA LYS A 310 10.36 -20.17 5.90
C LYS A 310 11.70 -19.41 5.78
N GLY A 311 12.40 -19.58 4.66
CA GLY A 311 13.66 -18.90 4.36
C GLY A 311 13.54 -17.38 4.18
N ASN A 312 12.33 -16.84 4.00
CA ASN A 312 12.06 -15.42 3.84
C ASN A 312 11.50 -14.76 5.11
N ILE A 313 11.37 -15.52 6.19
CA ILE A 313 10.95 -15.02 7.50
C ILE A 313 12.19 -14.91 8.39
N ARG A 314 12.41 -13.73 8.97
CA ARG A 314 13.47 -13.46 9.93
C ARG A 314 12.84 -13.00 11.24
N VAL A 315 13.02 -13.77 12.30
CA VAL A 315 12.46 -13.48 13.62
C VAL A 315 13.56 -13.02 14.55
N TYR A 316 13.33 -11.91 15.23
CA TYR A 316 14.24 -11.33 16.21
C TYR A 316 13.51 -11.21 17.54
N GLN A 317 14.12 -11.69 18.62
CA GLN A 317 13.57 -11.57 19.96
C GLN A 317 14.38 -10.58 20.76
N ILE A 318 13.70 -9.65 21.40
CA ILE A 318 14.32 -8.67 22.30
C ILE A 318 13.49 -8.55 23.58
N THR A 319 14.17 -8.32 24.70
CA THR A 319 13.50 -8.17 25.99
C THR A 319 13.28 -6.69 26.30
N TRP A 320 12.06 -6.35 26.69
CA TRP A 320 11.74 -5.02 27.20
C TRP A 320 12.46 -4.78 28.54
N ALA A 321 13.45 -3.88 28.57
CA ALA A 321 14.15 -3.54 29.81
C ALA A 321 13.56 -2.30 30.50
N GLU A 322 13.87 -2.17 31.79
CA GLU A 322 13.47 -1.00 32.59
C GLU A 322 14.06 0.27 31.93
N HIS A 323 13.24 1.33 31.84
CA HIS A 323 13.50 2.56 31.07
C HIS A 323 13.30 2.53 29.54
N GLY A 324 12.72 1.47 28.96
CA GLY A 324 12.50 1.44 27.49
C GLY A 324 13.80 1.31 26.70
N LYS A 325 14.93 1.11 27.39
CA LYS A 325 16.18 0.68 26.79
C LYS A 325 15.98 -0.77 26.38
N MET A 326 15.77 -1.02 25.09
CA MET A 326 15.87 -2.39 24.58
C MET A 326 17.33 -2.80 24.73
N LYS A 327 17.63 -3.83 25.53
CA LYS A 327 18.92 -4.50 25.44
C LYS A 327 18.95 -5.19 24.08
N ILE A 328 19.49 -4.50 23.09
CA ILE A 328 19.71 -5.09 21.79
C ILE A 328 20.94 -5.99 21.92
N SER A 329 20.74 -7.20 22.46
CA SER A 329 21.69 -8.29 22.29
C SER A 329 21.65 -8.68 20.81
N CYS A 330 22.63 -8.18 20.05
CA CYS A 330 22.79 -8.34 18.59
C CYS A 330 21.79 -7.59 17.71
N VAL A 331 22.16 -6.37 17.29
CA VAL A 331 21.80 -5.89 15.94
C VAL A 331 22.67 -6.70 14.96
N CYS A 332 22.32 -7.95 14.71
CA CYS A 332 22.75 -8.64 13.49
C CYS A 332 21.63 -8.45 12.47
N LEU A 333 21.46 -7.21 12.01
CA LEU A 333 20.74 -6.93 10.78
C LEU A 333 21.78 -6.99 9.66
N PHE A 334 21.63 -8.03 8.83
CA PHE A 334 22.38 -8.37 7.60
C PHE A 334 23.68 -9.15 7.77
#